data_AF-A0A950N5B5-F1
#
_entry.id   AF-A0A950N5B5-F1
#
_cell.length_a   1.000
_cell.length_b   1.000
_cell.length_c   1.000
_cell.angle_alpha   90.00
_cell.angle_beta   90.00
_cell.angle_gamma   90.00
#
_symmetry.space_group_name_H-M   'P 1'
#
loop_
_entity.id
_entity.type
_entity.pdbx_description
1 polymer ?
#
loop_
_entity_poly.entity_id
_entity_poly.type
_entity_poly.pdbx_seq_one_letter_code
_entity_poly.pdbx_strand_id
1 'polypeptide(L)'
;HAVAIEVRRFGQQLFFTALTGATPDNAEWIRRKANTVQRFHRSSYAIGLDLRQKNSNLADKYGLPMSDYAAHGGSFPLNVAGAGVIGSLTVSGLPQREDHELVVEALCAHLGRDYRELALLEPASPTNP
;
A
#
# COMPACT_ATOMS: atom_id res chain seq x y z
N HIS A 1 -0.59 -13.86 11.23
CA HIS A 1 0.15 -12.59 11.35
C HIS A 1 -0.76 -11.52 11.93
N ALA A 2 -0.19 -10.56 12.68
CA ALA A 2 -0.91 -9.41 13.22
C ALA A 2 -1.18 -8.39 12.10
N VAL A 3 -2.27 -8.59 11.35
CA VAL A 3 -2.58 -7.83 10.13
C VAL A 3 -3.93 -7.13 10.27
N ALA A 4 -4.01 -5.89 9.81
CA ALA A 4 -5.25 -5.18 9.59
C ALA A 4 -5.44 -4.90 8.09
N ILE A 5 -6.71 -4.89 7.66
CA ILE A 5 -7.12 -4.70 6.26
C ILE A 5 -8.25 -3.68 6.22
N GLU A 6 -8.17 -2.73 5.29
CA GLU A 6 -9.20 -1.73 5.02
C GLU A 6 -9.52 -1.66 3.53
N VAL A 7 -10.81 -1.56 3.21
CA VAL A 7 -11.29 -1.07 1.91
C VAL A 7 -12.02 0.25 2.15
N ARG A 8 -11.60 1.29 1.44
CA ARG A 8 -12.23 2.61 1.54
C ARG A 8 -12.54 3.18 0.17
N ARG A 9 -13.67 3.89 0.08
CA ARG A 9 -13.83 4.97 -0.90
C ARG A 9 -13.22 6.23 -0.28
N PHE A 10 -12.67 7.16 -1.06
CA PHE A 10 -12.14 8.39 -0.45
C PHE A 10 -13.24 9.13 0.32
N GLY A 11 -12.99 9.35 1.62
CA GLY A 11 -13.94 9.93 2.57
C GLY A 11 -14.85 8.93 3.31
N GLN A 12 -14.83 7.64 2.98
CA GLN A 12 -15.68 6.62 3.62
C GLN A 12 -15.01 5.25 3.73
N GLN A 13 -14.85 4.76 4.96
CA GLN A 13 -14.45 3.38 5.22
C GLN A 13 -15.63 2.45 4.89
N LEU A 14 -15.40 1.46 4.01
CA LEU A 14 -16.42 0.51 3.57
C LEU A 14 -16.26 -0.85 4.26
N PHE A 15 -15.01 -1.23 4.56
CA PHE A 15 -14.67 -2.45 5.27
C PHE A 15 -13.42 -2.22 6.10
N PHE A 16 -13.39 -2.78 7.30
CA PHE A 16 -12.21 -2.86 8.16
C PHE A 16 -12.22 -4.15 8.94
N THR A 17 -11.06 -4.80 9.03
CA THR A 17 -10.85 -5.92 9.94
C THR A 17 -9.44 -5.85 10.54
N ALA A 18 -9.35 -6.24 11.80
CA ALA A 18 -8.10 -6.40 12.54
C ALA A 18 -8.01 -7.86 12.97
N LEU A 19 -7.05 -8.61 12.44
CA LEU A 19 -6.84 -10.00 12.79
C LEU A 19 -6.17 -10.13 14.16
N THR A 20 -6.22 -11.33 14.74
CA THR A 20 -5.60 -11.62 16.04
C THR A 20 -4.15 -11.11 16.10
N GLY A 21 -3.87 -10.28 17.10
CA GLY A 21 -2.56 -9.67 17.34
C GLY A 21 -2.36 -8.29 16.70
N ALA A 22 -3.26 -7.84 15.81
CA ALA A 22 -3.23 -6.47 15.31
C ALA A 22 -3.48 -5.46 16.45
N THR A 23 -2.87 -4.29 16.33
CA THR A 23 -2.88 -3.22 17.34
C THR A 23 -3.46 -1.93 16.75
N PRO A 24 -3.79 -0.91 17.57
CA PRO A 24 -4.23 0.39 17.07
C PRO A 24 -3.25 1.05 16.09
N ASP A 25 -1.94 0.78 16.19
CA ASP A 25 -0.93 1.32 15.27
C ASP A 25 -1.15 0.83 13.82
N ASN A 26 -1.69 -0.38 13.63
CA ASN A 26 -2.00 -0.88 12.29
C ASN A 26 -3.07 -0.01 11.58
N ALA A 27 -4.08 0.47 12.32
CA ALA A 27 -5.09 1.38 11.77
C ALA A 27 -4.48 2.73 11.37
N GLU A 28 -3.51 3.22 12.15
CA GLU A 28 -2.80 4.46 11.84
C GLU A 28 -1.90 4.31 10.61
N TRP A 29 -1.20 3.18 10.47
CA TRP A 29 -0.47 2.83 9.25
C TRP A 29 -1.39 2.74 8.03
N ILE A 30 -2.56 2.10 8.17
CA ILE A 30 -3.58 2.05 7.11
C ILE A 30 -3.95 3.46 6.67
N ARG A 31 -4.33 4.33 7.61
CA ARG A 31 -4.72 5.72 7.33
C ARG A 31 -3.63 6.46 6.53
N ARG A 32 -2.38 6.41 7.01
CA ARG A 32 -1.23 7.09 6.41
C ARG A 32 -0.86 6.56 5.02
N LYS A 33 -0.88 5.24 4.81
CA LYS A 33 -0.61 4.63 3.49
C LYS A 33 -1.74 4.96 2.51
N ALA A 34 -2.99 4.91 2.95
CA ALA A 34 -4.16 5.21 2.14
C ALA A 34 -4.21 6.69 1.72
N ASN A 35 -3.79 7.62 2.59
CA ASN A 35 -3.62 9.04 2.25
C ASN A 35 -2.59 9.27 1.14
N THR A 36 -1.47 8.52 1.16
CA THR A 36 -0.50 8.53 0.05
C THR A 36 -1.15 8.09 -1.26
N VAL A 37 -1.92 7.00 -1.26
CA VAL A 37 -2.63 6.53 -2.46
C VAL A 37 -3.65 7.56 -2.94
N GLN A 38 -4.41 8.17 -2.03
CA GLN A 38 -5.35 9.23 -2.38
C GLN A 38 -4.67 10.44 -3.01
N ARG A 39 -3.48 10.82 -2.52
CA ARG A 39 -2.76 11.99 -3.03
C ARG A 39 -2.15 11.74 -4.41
N PHE A 40 -1.61 10.55 -4.65
CA PHE A 40 -0.78 10.27 -5.83
C PHE A 40 -1.41 9.33 -6.85
N HIS A 41 -2.55 8.72 -6.54
CA HIS A 41 -3.24 7.72 -7.39
C HIS A 41 -2.32 6.57 -7.83
N ARG A 42 -1.31 6.25 -7.00
CA ARG A 42 -0.33 5.19 -7.18
C ARG A 42 -0.19 4.42 -5.89
N SER A 43 0.24 3.16 -5.96
CA SER A 43 0.48 2.37 -4.76
C SER A 43 1.50 3.07 -3.84
N SER A 44 1.28 2.95 -2.53
CA SER A 44 2.19 3.56 -1.54
C SER A 44 3.62 3.02 -1.68
N TYR A 45 3.76 1.76 -2.11
CA TYR A 45 5.06 1.14 -2.40
C TYR A 45 5.76 1.77 -3.60
N ALA A 46 5.03 2.03 -4.69
CA ALA A 46 5.61 2.66 -5.88
C ALA A 46 6.10 4.08 -5.59
N ILE A 47 5.39 4.82 -4.74
CA ILE A 47 5.84 6.14 -4.26
C ILE A 47 7.12 6.00 -3.40
N GLY A 48 7.18 5.02 -2.51
CA GLY A 48 8.37 4.76 -1.70
C GLY A 48 9.59 4.38 -2.54
N LEU A 49 9.41 3.57 -3.59
CA LEU A 49 10.47 3.23 -4.54
C LEU A 49 10.95 4.46 -5.33
N ASP A 50 10.04 5.27 -5.86
CA ASP A 50 10.39 6.50 -6.60
C ASP A 50 11.18 7.49 -5.73
N LEU A 51 10.77 7.65 -4.47
CA LEU A 51 11.45 8.51 -3.51
C LEU A 51 12.85 7.98 -3.15
N ARG A 52 12.99 6.66 -2.94
CA ARG A 52 14.28 6.02 -2.71
C ARG A 52 15.25 6.22 -3.87
N GLN A 53 14.80 6.03 -5.11
CA GLN A 53 15.63 6.28 -6.30
C GLN A 53 16.11 7.73 -6.41
N LYS A 54 15.36 8.67 -5.83
CA LYS A 54 15.67 10.11 -5.83
C LYS A 54 16.34 10.57 -4.54
N ASN A 55 16.75 9.65 -3.66
CA ASN A 55 17.34 9.95 -2.35
C ASN A 55 16.53 10.99 -1.56
N SER A 56 15.21 10.85 -1.54
CA SER A 56 14.29 11.81 -0.92
C SER A 56 13.18 11.10 -0.14
N ASN A 57 12.30 11.87 0.50
CA ASN A 57 11.15 11.39 1.24
C ASN A 57 9.91 12.27 0.97
N LEU A 58 8.77 11.91 1.57
CA LEU A 58 7.50 12.62 1.38
C LEU A 58 7.54 14.07 1.89
N ALA A 59 8.22 14.32 3.00
CA ALA A 59 8.32 15.64 3.61
C ALA A 59 9.20 16.56 2.75
N ASP A 60 10.41 16.12 2.41
CA ASP A 60 11.37 16.96 1.68
C ASP A 60 10.92 17.25 0.25
N LYS A 61 10.34 16.25 -0.43
CA LYS A 61 9.95 16.39 -1.84
C LYS A 61 8.60 17.05 -2.05
N TYR A 62 7.64 16.77 -1.18
CA TYR A 62 6.24 17.15 -1.38
C TYR A 62 5.64 17.95 -0.22
N GLY A 63 6.40 18.24 0.84
CA GLY A 63 5.92 18.94 2.02
C GLY A 63 4.88 18.16 2.82
N LEU A 64 4.81 16.83 2.63
CA LEU A 64 3.80 15.99 3.27
C LEU A 64 4.30 15.48 4.63
N PRO A 65 3.59 15.79 5.73
CA PRO A 65 4.05 15.42 7.06
C PRO A 65 3.97 13.90 7.27
N MET A 66 5.00 13.34 7.88
CA MET A 66 5.08 11.90 8.15
C MET A 66 3.97 11.43 9.10
N SER A 67 3.39 12.32 9.91
CA SER A 67 2.23 12.04 10.74
C SER A 67 1.01 11.62 9.92
N ASP A 68 0.85 12.10 8.69
CA ASP A 68 -0.37 11.88 7.89
C ASP A 68 -0.15 11.04 6.64
N TYR A 69 1.10 10.83 6.25
CA TYR A 69 1.45 10.12 5.03
C TYR A 69 2.54 9.08 5.29
N ALA A 70 2.41 7.94 4.61
CA ALA A 70 3.41 6.89 4.61
C ALA A 70 3.61 6.34 3.18
N ALA A 71 4.86 6.32 2.71
CA ALA A 71 5.25 5.73 1.43
C ALA A 71 5.80 4.30 1.61
N HIS A 72 5.15 3.51 2.48
CA HIS A 72 5.48 2.11 2.72
C HIS A 72 4.45 1.23 2.02
N GLY A 73 4.86 0.05 1.54
CA GLY A 73 3.96 -0.86 0.84
C GLY A 73 2.76 -1.34 1.66
N GLY A 74 1.74 -1.80 0.95
CA GLY A 74 0.47 -2.21 1.54
C GLY A 74 -0.74 -1.35 1.20
N SER A 75 -0.66 -0.31 0.35
CA SER A 75 -1.85 0.40 -0.12
C SER A 75 -1.87 0.52 -1.64
N PHE A 76 -3.02 0.23 -2.26
CA PHE A 76 -3.17 0.18 -3.71
C PHE A 76 -4.46 0.88 -4.16
N PRO A 77 -4.42 1.70 -5.24
CA PRO A 77 -5.60 2.40 -5.74
C PRO A 77 -6.64 1.43 -6.32
N LEU A 78 -7.91 1.68 -6.04
CA LEU A 78 -9.04 1.01 -6.70
C LEU A 78 -9.52 1.89 -7.85
N ASN A 79 -9.22 1.46 -9.08
CA ASN A 79 -9.58 2.16 -10.31
C ASN A 79 -10.79 1.49 -10.97
N VAL A 80 -11.80 2.29 -11.32
CA VAL A 80 -13.00 1.82 -12.01
C VAL A 80 -13.05 2.43 -13.40
N ALA A 81 -13.31 1.58 -14.40
CA ALA A 81 -13.42 2.00 -15.80
C ALA A 81 -14.46 3.13 -15.94
N GLY A 82 -14.06 4.24 -16.55
CA GLY A 82 -14.90 5.43 -16.74
C GLY A 82 -15.06 6.34 -15.51
N ALA A 83 -14.66 5.91 -14.31
CA ALA A 83 -14.77 6.71 -13.07
C ALA A 83 -13.40 7.12 -12.47
N GLY A 84 -12.31 6.45 -12.85
CA GLY A 84 -10.98 6.71 -12.31
C GLY A 84 -10.77 6.06 -10.93
N VAL A 85 -9.78 6.57 -10.18
CA VAL A 85 -9.46 6.06 -8.84
C VAL A 85 -10.49 6.54 -7.83
N ILE A 86 -11.25 5.61 -7.27
CA ILE A 86 -12.36 5.91 -6.34
C ILE A 86 -12.00 5.68 -4.87
N GLY A 87 -10.88 5.01 -4.60
CA GLY A 87 -10.54 4.55 -3.27
C GLY A 87 -9.26 3.75 -3.21
N SER A 88 -9.09 3.00 -2.12
CA SER A 88 -7.92 2.15 -1.90
C SER A 88 -8.27 0.89 -1.13
N LEU A 89 -7.52 -0.17 -1.42
CA LEU A 89 -7.37 -1.35 -0.58
C LEU A 89 -6.03 -1.22 0.16
N THR A 90 -6.06 -1.38 1.48
CA THR A 90 -4.89 -1.16 2.33
C THR A 90 -4.72 -2.27 3.35
N VAL A 91 -3.48 -2.72 3.53
CA VAL A 91 -3.02 -3.75 4.45
C VAL A 91 -1.87 -3.18 5.30
N SER A 92 -1.85 -3.56 6.58
CA SER A 92 -0.76 -3.26 7.50
C SER A 92 -0.52 -4.42 8.44
N GLY A 93 0.73 -4.87 8.55
CA GLY A 93 1.15 -5.82 9.59
C GLY A 93 2.29 -6.75 9.17
N LEU A 94 2.59 -6.83 7.87
CA LEU A 94 3.71 -7.58 7.32
C LEU A 94 4.88 -6.63 6.96
N PRO A 95 6.07 -7.16 6.65
CA PRO A 95 7.10 -6.38 5.96
C PRO A 95 6.53 -5.68 4.72
N GLN A 96 6.95 -4.43 4.47
CA GLN A 96 6.28 -3.55 3.50
C GLN A 96 6.10 -4.16 2.09
N ARG A 97 7.01 -5.04 1.68
CA ARG A 97 6.94 -5.72 0.38
C ARG A 97 5.87 -6.79 0.40
N GLU A 98 5.81 -7.60 1.46
CA GLU A 98 4.76 -8.61 1.66
C GLU A 98 3.38 -7.97 1.82
N ASP A 99 3.27 -6.87 2.56
CA ASP A 99 2.05 -6.05 2.64
C ASP A 99 1.60 -5.63 1.23
N HIS A 100 2.53 -5.26 0.35
CA HIS A 100 2.22 -4.89 -1.04
C HIS A 100 1.77 -6.09 -1.88
N GLU A 101 2.51 -7.20 -1.82
CA GLU A 101 2.18 -8.43 -2.55
C GLU A 101 0.83 -8.99 -2.14
N LEU A 102 0.50 -8.99 -0.85
CA LEU A 102 -0.80 -9.47 -0.36
C LEU A 102 -1.97 -8.68 -0.98
N VAL A 103 -1.81 -7.38 -1.17
CA VAL A 103 -2.81 -6.56 -1.87
C VAL A 103 -2.89 -6.91 -3.36
N VAL A 104 -1.74 -7.08 -4.03
CA VAL A 104 -1.68 -7.44 -5.45
C VAL A 104 -2.32 -8.82 -5.68
N GLU A 105 -1.96 -9.82 -4.88
CA GLU A 105 -2.51 -11.16 -4.90
C GLU A 105 -4.04 -11.15 -4.74
N ALA A 106 -4.55 -10.42 -3.73
CA ALA A 106 -6.00 -10.30 -3.51
C ALA A 106 -6.73 -9.64 -4.70
N LEU A 107 -6.15 -8.59 -5.29
CA LEU A 107 -6.70 -7.93 -6.48
C LEU A 107 -6.66 -8.85 -7.71
N CYS A 108 -5.59 -9.62 -7.90
CA CYS A 108 -5.47 -10.59 -8.97
C CYS A 108 -6.55 -11.68 -8.85
N ALA A 109 -6.74 -12.24 -7.65
CA ALA A 109 -7.79 -13.21 -7.38
C ALA A 109 -9.19 -12.63 -7.66
N HIS A 110 -9.45 -11.39 -7.26
CA HIS A 110 -10.74 -10.73 -7.51
C HIS A 110 -10.99 -10.42 -9.00
N LEU A 111 -9.94 -10.03 -9.74
CA LEU A 111 -10.02 -9.62 -11.14
C LEU A 111 -9.80 -10.78 -12.12
N GLY A 112 -9.56 -12.00 -11.65
CA GLY A 112 -9.27 -13.17 -12.49
C GLY A 112 -7.95 -13.06 -13.25
N ARG A 113 -6.92 -12.44 -12.66
CA ARG A 113 -5.57 -12.31 -13.24
C ARG A 113 -4.59 -13.28 -12.60
N ASP A 114 -3.60 -13.74 -13.35
CA ASP A 114 -2.52 -14.55 -12.79
C ASP A 114 -1.57 -13.66 -11.96
N TYR A 115 -1.50 -13.93 -10.66
CA TYR A 115 -0.59 -13.22 -9.75
C TYR A 115 0.88 -13.36 -10.17
N ARG A 116 1.29 -14.50 -10.74
CA ARG A 116 2.69 -14.77 -11.11
C ARG A 116 3.22 -13.85 -12.19
N GLU A 117 2.34 -13.30 -13.02
CA GLU A 117 2.70 -12.32 -14.05
C GLU A 117 2.95 -10.91 -13.49
N LEU A 118 2.51 -10.66 -12.25
CA LEU A 118 2.43 -9.33 -11.65
C LEU A 118 3.16 -9.21 -10.31
N ALA A 119 3.53 -10.34 -9.71
CA ALA A 119 4.37 -10.41 -8.52
C ALA A 119 5.69 -9.66 -8.77
N LEU A 120 6.20 -8.99 -7.75
CA LEU A 120 7.51 -8.38 -7.85
C LEU A 120 8.58 -9.47 -7.95
N LEU A 121 9.58 -9.25 -8.79
CA LEU A 121 10.76 -10.12 -8.91
C LEU A 121 11.46 -10.25 -7.55
N GLU A 122 11.83 -11.49 -7.19
CA GLU A 122 12.69 -11.79 -6.03
C GLU A 122 13.78 -10.73 -5.89
N PRO A 123 14.01 -10.18 -4.68
CA PRO A 123 15.10 -9.25 -4.48
C PRO A 123 16.40 -9.94 -4.90
N ALA A 124 17.24 -9.25 -5.66
CA ALA A 124 18.55 -9.79 -6.04
C ALA A 124 19.27 -10.27 -4.77
N SER A 125 19.71 -11.54 -4.76
CA SER A 125 20.53 -12.08 -3.69
C SER A 125 21.68 -11.11 -3.43
N PRO A 126 22.00 -10.79 -2.17
CA PRO A 126 23.19 -10.00 -1.90
C PRO A 126 24.38 -10.76 -2.48
N THR A 127 24.98 -10.23 -3.54
CA THR A 127 26.30 -10.67 -4.00
C THR A 127 27.23 -10.42 -2.83
N ASN A 128 27.60 -11.48 -2.12
CA ASN A 128 28.53 -11.42 -1.01
C ASN A 128 29.87 -10.88 -1.56
N PRO A 129 30.50 -9.85 -0.95
CA PRO A 129 31.86 -9.46 -1.31
C PRO A 129 32.87 -10.56 -1.00
#